data_AF-A0AAJ1QNW6-F1
#
_entry.id   AF-A0AAJ1QNW6-F1
#
_cell.length_a   1.000
_cell.length_b   1.000
_cell.length_c   1.000
_cell.angle_alpha   90.00
_cell.angle_beta   90.00
_cell.angle_gamma   90.00
#
_symmetry.space_group_name_H-M   'P 1'
#
loop_
_entity.id
_entity.type
_entity.pdbx_description
1 polymer ?
#
loop_
_entity_poly.entity_id
_entity_poly.type
_entity_poly.pdbx_seq_one_letter_code
_entity_poly.pdbx_strand_id
1 'polypeptide(L)'
;MSKNKNSSSRKDEEKVSNNEHSSLRKDKAKIESAHQECIDRAYRIPIFLSTTTHLNDNQQRFLNRLILEIENALLFPRTLPLSESYPESILTDIRRLVSSSYGMLAVNLRRFKIQTVDVNAGPLPPSTPFWIGSVYSQVEPSMAFQFGLPLLLVREEDTDANNGIWAGGIAPLNLFIVWHSETQTVDQFFNTPEWRSAFANWSAQVRNAFYIQTEPQFKYRCE
;
A
#
# COMPACT_ATOMS: atom_id res chain seq x y z
N MET A 1 -25.88 -69.45 -37.01
CA MET A 1 -25.62 -68.04 -37.38
C MET A 1 -26.29 -67.13 -36.36
N SER A 2 -25.52 -66.13 -35.92
CA SER A 2 -25.83 -64.87 -35.22
C SER A 2 -26.82 -64.78 -34.04
N LYS A 3 -26.27 -64.27 -32.92
CA LYS A 3 -26.94 -63.65 -31.77
C LYS A 3 -27.48 -62.28 -32.16
N ASN A 4 -28.53 -61.81 -31.49
CA ASN A 4 -28.74 -60.37 -31.31
C ASN A 4 -29.21 -60.08 -29.86
N LYS A 5 -28.40 -59.33 -29.12
CA LYS A 5 -28.66 -58.79 -27.78
C LYS A 5 -28.56 -57.27 -27.93
N ASN A 6 -29.65 -56.56 -27.66
CA ASN A 6 -29.67 -55.10 -27.69
C ASN A 6 -30.24 -54.60 -26.36
N SER A 7 -29.39 -54.06 -25.49
CA SER A 7 -29.77 -53.09 -24.44
C SER A 7 -28.55 -52.66 -23.62
N SER A 8 -28.08 -51.42 -23.79
CA SER A 8 -27.52 -50.56 -22.72
C SER A 8 -26.75 -49.37 -23.33
N SER A 9 -27.39 -48.20 -23.47
CA SER A 9 -26.69 -46.93 -23.77
C SER A 9 -27.49 -45.69 -23.35
N ARG A 10 -28.01 -45.63 -22.11
CA ARG A 10 -28.76 -44.45 -21.61
C ARG A 10 -28.37 -43.94 -20.22
N LYS A 11 -27.26 -44.40 -19.62
CA LYS A 11 -26.85 -43.97 -18.27
C LYS A 11 -25.58 -43.10 -18.23
N ASP A 12 -24.85 -42.98 -19.33
CA ASP A 12 -23.57 -42.26 -19.34
C ASP A 12 -23.67 -40.80 -19.83
N GLU A 13 -24.69 -40.45 -20.61
CA GLU A 13 -24.89 -39.07 -21.09
C GLU A 13 -25.39 -38.10 -19.99
N GLU A 14 -26.16 -38.59 -19.02
CA GLU A 14 -26.79 -37.76 -17.98
C GLU A 14 -25.81 -37.34 -16.86
N LYS A 15 -24.72 -38.09 -16.67
CA LYS A 15 -23.67 -37.77 -15.67
C LYS A 15 -22.64 -36.77 -16.20
N VAL A 16 -22.37 -36.77 -17.50
CA VAL A 16 -21.39 -35.84 -18.13
C VAL A 16 -21.98 -34.44 -18.23
N SER A 17 -23.26 -34.32 -18.61
CA SER A 17 -24.01 -33.05 -18.71
C SER A 17 -24.07 -32.28 -17.39
N ASN A 18 -24.32 -32.95 -16.26
CA ASN A 18 -24.42 -32.29 -14.95
C ASN A 18 -23.08 -31.75 -14.43
N ASN A 19 -21.97 -32.37 -14.83
CA ASN A 19 -20.64 -31.96 -14.36
C ASN A 19 -20.16 -30.69 -15.10
N GLU A 20 -20.41 -30.61 -16.41
CA GLU A 20 -20.15 -29.41 -17.23
C GLU A 20 -21.01 -28.21 -16.80
N HIS A 21 -22.29 -28.45 -16.48
CA HIS A 21 -23.15 -27.38 -15.96
C HIS A 21 -22.70 -26.85 -14.59
N SER A 22 -22.06 -27.69 -13.77
CA SER A 22 -21.53 -27.31 -12.46
C SER A 22 -20.21 -26.53 -12.55
N SER A 23 -19.33 -26.88 -13.51
CA SER A 23 -18.09 -26.15 -13.77
C SER A 23 -18.37 -24.79 -14.38
N LEU A 24 -19.27 -24.71 -15.38
CA LEU A 24 -19.68 -23.45 -16.01
C LEU A 24 -20.32 -22.46 -15.01
N ARG A 25 -21.07 -22.96 -14.02
CA ARG A 25 -21.63 -22.12 -12.94
C ARG A 25 -20.55 -21.60 -11.98
N LYS A 26 -19.54 -22.42 -11.66
CA LYS A 26 -18.40 -22.00 -10.83
C LYS A 26 -17.53 -20.98 -11.57
N ASP A 27 -17.31 -21.16 -12.86
CA ASP A 27 -16.54 -20.23 -13.69
C ASP A 27 -17.27 -18.90 -13.83
N LYS A 28 -18.60 -18.92 -14.02
CA LYS A 28 -19.41 -17.71 -14.06
C LYS A 28 -19.38 -16.94 -12.72
N ALA A 29 -19.53 -17.64 -11.59
CA ALA A 29 -19.44 -17.03 -10.27
C ALA A 29 -18.04 -16.44 -9.99
N LYS A 30 -16.98 -17.10 -10.46
CA LYS A 30 -15.61 -16.60 -10.37
C LYS A 30 -15.38 -15.36 -11.23
N ILE A 31 -15.95 -15.32 -12.43
CA ILE A 31 -15.89 -14.16 -13.33
C ILE A 31 -16.66 -12.97 -12.74
N GLU A 32 -17.86 -13.20 -12.19
CA GLU A 32 -18.65 -12.16 -11.52
C GLU A 32 -17.92 -11.58 -10.30
N SER A 33 -17.30 -12.44 -9.48
CA SER A 33 -16.45 -12.02 -8.35
C SER A 33 -15.26 -11.19 -8.80
N ALA A 34 -14.51 -11.66 -9.80
CA ALA A 34 -13.35 -10.95 -10.33
C ALA A 34 -13.73 -9.62 -11.00
N HIS A 35 -14.89 -9.56 -11.65
CA HIS A 35 -15.43 -8.34 -12.24
C HIS A 35 -15.83 -7.33 -11.16
N GLN A 36 -16.47 -7.77 -10.08
CA GLN A 36 -16.79 -6.91 -8.95
C GLN A 36 -15.52 -6.36 -8.29
N GLU A 37 -14.50 -7.19 -8.06
CA GLU A 37 -13.19 -6.74 -7.55
C GLU A 37 -12.48 -5.75 -8.49
N CYS A 38 -12.70 -5.87 -9.80
CA CYS A 38 -12.16 -4.94 -10.78
C CYS A 38 -12.87 -3.58 -10.71
N ILE A 39 -14.20 -3.59 -10.65
CA ILE A 39 -15.04 -2.39 -10.49
C ILE A 39 -14.69 -1.69 -9.17
N ASP A 40 -14.61 -2.43 -8.07
CA ASP A 40 -14.31 -1.89 -6.75
C ASP A 40 -12.94 -1.22 -6.70
N ARG A 41 -11.97 -1.72 -7.48
CA ARG A 41 -10.65 -1.10 -7.63
C ARG A 41 -10.69 0.13 -8.54
N ALA A 42 -11.49 0.13 -9.60
CA ALA A 42 -11.60 1.24 -10.53
C ALA A 42 -12.11 2.53 -9.88
N TYR A 43 -12.89 2.43 -8.79
CA TYR A 43 -13.39 3.59 -8.04
C TYR A 43 -12.47 4.06 -6.91
N ARG A 44 -11.36 3.36 -6.64
CA ARG A 44 -10.42 3.75 -5.59
C ARG A 44 -9.29 4.59 -6.15
N ILE A 45 -8.90 5.61 -5.38
CA ILE A 45 -7.83 6.53 -5.79
C ILE A 45 -6.48 5.89 -5.47
N PRO A 46 -5.59 5.71 -6.46
CA PRO A 46 -4.28 5.08 -6.23
C PRO A 46 -3.37 5.98 -5.39
N ILE A 47 -2.78 5.40 -4.36
CA ILE A 47 -1.74 6.02 -3.53
C ILE A 47 -0.51 5.13 -3.49
N PHE A 48 0.66 5.74 -3.31
CA PHE A 48 1.91 5.00 -3.10
C PHE A 48 2.09 4.76 -1.60
N LEU A 49 2.00 3.49 -1.19
CA LEU A 49 2.37 3.03 0.14
C LEU A 49 3.82 2.53 0.13
N SER A 50 4.73 3.34 0.67
CA SER A 50 6.14 2.99 0.85
C SER A 50 6.36 2.27 2.17
N THR A 51 6.98 1.10 2.11
CA THR A 51 7.34 0.28 3.28
C THR A 51 8.53 -0.63 2.94
N THR A 52 9.10 -1.28 3.94
CA THR A 52 10.11 -2.33 3.76
C THR A 52 9.46 -3.69 3.54
N THR A 53 10.13 -4.58 2.81
CA THR A 53 9.67 -5.94 2.50
C THR A 53 9.93 -6.95 3.62
N HIS A 54 10.93 -6.69 4.46
CA HIS A 54 11.29 -7.58 5.57
C HIS A 54 10.74 -7.01 6.87
N LEU A 55 9.68 -7.64 7.37
CA LEU A 55 8.93 -7.23 8.54
C LEU A 55 8.88 -8.36 9.57
N ASN A 56 8.96 -8.01 10.86
CA ASN A 56 8.60 -8.94 11.93
C ASN A 56 7.07 -9.06 12.07
N ASP A 57 6.59 -10.00 12.87
CA ASP A 57 5.15 -10.25 13.03
C ASP A 57 4.34 -9.03 13.49
N ASN A 58 4.90 -8.22 14.40
CA ASN A 58 4.22 -7.02 14.90
C ASN A 58 4.14 -5.94 13.82
N GLN A 59 5.24 -5.72 13.10
CA GLN A 59 5.30 -4.81 11.96
C GLN A 59 4.38 -5.26 10.82
N GLN A 60 4.27 -6.56 10.56
CA GLN A 60 3.33 -7.09 9.56
C GLN A 60 1.88 -6.84 9.98
N ARG A 61 1.54 -7.04 11.27
CA ARG A 61 0.20 -6.71 11.80
C ARG A 61 -0.10 -5.22 11.64
N PHE A 62 0.88 -4.36 11.93
CA PHE A 62 0.76 -2.92 11.74
C PHE A 62 0.47 -2.58 10.28
N LEU A 63 1.27 -3.12 9.34
CA LEU A 63 1.10 -2.87 7.92
C LEU A 63 -0.26 -3.38 7.41
N ASN A 64 -0.69 -4.56 7.81
CA ASN A 64 -1.99 -5.10 7.44
C ASN A 64 -3.13 -4.21 7.95
N ARG A 65 -3.05 -3.75 9.20
CA ARG A 65 -4.04 -2.85 9.78
C ARG A 65 -4.05 -1.49 9.10
N LEU A 66 -2.88 -0.98 8.71
CA LEU A 66 -2.72 0.26 7.92
C LEU A 66 -3.38 0.13 6.55
N ILE A 67 -3.15 -0.97 5.84
CA ILE A 67 -3.78 -1.23 4.53
C ILE A 67 -5.31 -1.21 4.69
N LEU A 68 -5.86 -1.82 5.74
CA LEU A 68 -7.29 -1.77 6.03
C LEU A 68 -7.82 -0.34 6.26
N GLU A 69 -7.07 0.53 6.95
CA GLU A 69 -7.46 1.96 7.07
C GLU A 69 -7.54 2.65 5.70
N ILE A 70 -6.53 2.41 4.85
CA ILE A 70 -6.43 2.98 3.50
C ILE A 70 -7.60 2.51 2.64
N GLU A 71 -7.91 1.22 2.66
CA GLU A 71 -9.02 0.66 1.89
C GLU A 71 -10.39 1.15 2.40
N ASN A 72 -10.57 1.26 3.72
CA ASN A 72 -11.79 1.83 4.32
C ASN A 72 -11.97 3.32 3.95
N ALA A 73 -10.89 4.03 3.66
CA ALA A 73 -10.92 5.38 3.11
C ALA A 73 -11.17 5.42 1.58
N LEU A 74 -11.47 4.29 0.93
CA LEU A 74 -11.65 4.18 -0.53
C LEU A 74 -10.40 4.60 -1.31
N LEU A 75 -9.21 4.41 -0.72
CA LEU A 75 -7.92 4.59 -1.38
C LEU A 75 -7.35 3.22 -1.77
N PHE A 76 -6.50 3.19 -2.78
CA PHE A 76 -5.88 1.96 -3.29
C PHE A 76 -4.36 2.00 -3.05
N PRO A 77 -3.85 1.32 -2.01
CA PRO A 77 -2.42 1.29 -1.73
C PRO A 77 -1.67 0.46 -2.76
N ARG A 78 -0.61 1.04 -3.32
CA ARG A 78 0.34 0.35 -4.20
C ARG A 78 1.73 0.39 -3.60
N THR A 79 2.46 -0.73 -3.64
CA THR A 79 3.77 -0.89 -3.00
C THR A 79 4.72 -1.67 -3.92
N LEU A 80 5.95 -1.19 -4.06
CA LEU A 80 7.04 -1.93 -4.70
C LEU A 80 7.75 -2.84 -3.68
N PRO A 81 8.16 -4.06 -4.06
CA PRO A 81 7.77 -4.82 -5.25
C PRO A 81 6.49 -5.66 -5.03
N LEU A 82 5.74 -5.44 -3.93
CA LEU A 82 4.71 -6.37 -3.46
C LEU A 82 3.47 -6.41 -4.37
N SER A 83 2.89 -5.25 -4.69
CA SER A 83 1.73 -5.15 -5.58
C SER A 83 2.10 -4.73 -6.99
N GLU A 84 3.28 -4.12 -7.15
CA GLU A 84 3.79 -3.59 -8.41
C GLU A 84 5.18 -4.18 -8.64
N SER A 85 5.42 -4.78 -9.80
CA SER A 85 6.74 -5.28 -10.19
C SER A 85 6.91 -5.12 -11.69
N TYR A 86 8.07 -4.64 -12.07
CA TYR A 86 8.31 -4.15 -13.41
C TYR A 86 9.74 -4.49 -13.86
N PRO A 87 10.00 -4.55 -15.17
CA PRO A 87 11.31 -4.95 -15.68
C PRO A 87 12.37 -3.83 -15.62
N GLU A 88 11.99 -2.63 -15.19
CA GLU A 88 12.82 -1.43 -15.23
C GLU A 88 13.75 -1.32 -14.01
N SER A 89 14.60 -0.28 -14.01
CA SER A 89 15.41 0.04 -12.83
C SER A 89 14.52 0.53 -11.66
N ILE A 90 14.96 0.27 -10.42
CA ILE A 90 14.20 0.61 -9.19
C ILE A 90 13.78 2.09 -9.15
N LEU A 91 14.67 3.02 -9.53
CA LEU A 91 14.34 4.45 -9.52
C LEU A 91 13.34 4.83 -10.62
N THR A 92 13.38 4.14 -11.77
CA THR A 92 12.38 4.32 -12.84
C THR A 92 11.00 3.85 -12.34
N ASP A 93 10.96 2.74 -11.62
CA ASP A 93 9.72 2.20 -11.07
C ASP A 93 9.13 3.08 -9.98
N ILE A 94 9.96 3.55 -9.05
CA ILE A 94 9.56 4.53 -8.04
C ILE A 94 8.99 5.78 -8.73
N ARG A 95 9.68 6.31 -9.75
CA ARG A 95 9.21 7.49 -10.50
C ARG A 95 7.84 7.25 -11.14
N ARG A 96 7.63 6.09 -11.78
CA ARG A 96 6.34 5.75 -12.38
C ARG A 96 5.25 5.61 -11.33
N LEU A 97 5.55 5.00 -10.18
CA LEU A 97 4.56 4.80 -9.14
C LEU A 97 4.15 6.14 -8.51
N VAL A 98 5.12 7.03 -8.31
CA VAL A 98 4.88 8.43 -7.95
C VAL A 98 4.00 9.13 -8.99
N SER A 99 4.34 9.07 -10.28
CA SER A 99 3.60 9.79 -11.33
C SER A 99 2.19 9.28 -11.61
N SER A 100 1.87 8.07 -11.16
CA SER A 100 0.54 7.46 -11.31
C SER A 100 -0.26 7.43 -10.02
N SER A 101 0.26 8.01 -8.93
CA SER A 101 -0.41 8.09 -7.63
C SER A 101 -0.88 9.51 -7.35
N TYR A 102 -1.87 9.65 -6.47
CA TYR A 102 -2.42 10.95 -6.06
C TYR A 102 -2.10 11.31 -4.60
N GLY A 103 -1.34 10.46 -3.95
CA GLY A 103 -0.90 10.60 -2.56
C GLY A 103 0.20 9.61 -2.26
N MET A 104 0.97 9.90 -1.22
CA MET A 104 1.97 8.97 -0.71
C MET A 104 1.90 8.86 0.80
N LEU A 105 1.91 7.62 1.28
CA LEU A 105 2.08 7.28 2.69
C LEU A 105 3.37 6.47 2.83
N ALA A 106 4.34 6.98 3.58
CA ALA A 106 5.58 6.27 3.84
C ALA A 106 5.64 5.77 5.28
N VAL A 107 6.10 4.54 5.45
CA VAL A 107 6.32 3.91 6.75
C VAL A 107 7.80 3.58 6.92
N ASN A 108 8.43 4.18 7.94
CA ASN A 108 9.82 3.88 8.30
C ASN A 108 9.86 3.00 9.54
N LEU A 109 10.07 1.70 9.33
CA LEU A 109 10.07 0.69 10.39
C LEU A 109 11.50 0.30 10.79
N ARG A 110 11.69 -0.13 12.04
CA ARG A 110 12.97 -0.59 12.56
C ARG A 110 13.45 -1.80 11.77
N ARG A 111 14.66 -1.74 11.21
CA ARG A 111 15.26 -2.84 10.44
C ARG A 111 16.61 -3.27 10.98
N PHE A 112 17.54 -2.32 11.13
CA PHE A 112 18.87 -2.61 11.67
C PHE A 112 19.14 -1.70 12.85
N LYS A 113 19.66 -2.27 13.94
CA LYS A 113 20.17 -1.49 15.07
C LYS A 113 21.64 -1.20 14.80
N ILE A 114 21.98 0.08 14.69
CA ILE A 114 23.34 0.51 14.37
C ILE A 114 23.90 1.40 15.49
N GLN A 115 25.22 1.42 15.59
CA GLN A 115 25.96 2.31 16.46
C GLN A 115 27.02 2.99 15.61
N THR A 116 27.06 4.31 15.66
CA THR A 116 28.11 5.08 14.99
C THR A 116 29.38 4.99 15.82
N VAL A 117 30.44 4.43 15.22
CA VAL A 117 31.73 4.20 15.92
C VAL A 117 32.74 5.32 15.69
N ASP A 118 32.60 6.07 14.60
CA ASP A 118 33.50 7.15 14.22
C ASP A 118 32.79 8.16 13.30
N VAL A 119 33.31 9.38 13.22
CA VAL A 119 32.81 10.44 12.31
C VAL A 119 33.98 11.16 11.64
N ASN A 120 33.81 11.55 10.38
CA ASN A 120 34.85 12.26 9.63
C ASN A 120 35.08 13.70 10.12
N ALA A 121 34.05 14.32 10.70
CA ALA A 121 34.10 15.67 11.24
C ALA A 121 33.03 15.84 12.32
N GLY A 122 33.34 16.67 13.32
CA GLY A 122 32.44 16.98 14.43
C GLY A 122 32.79 16.25 15.73
N PRO A 123 31.96 16.41 16.77
CA PRO A 123 32.15 15.71 18.03
C PRO A 123 32.02 14.20 17.85
N LEU A 124 32.65 13.44 18.75
CA LEU A 124 32.50 11.99 18.78
C LEU A 124 31.02 11.61 18.74
N PRO A 125 30.66 10.58 17.95
CA PRO A 125 29.27 10.20 17.80
C PRO A 125 28.68 9.78 19.16
N PRO A 126 27.38 10.04 19.39
CA PRO A 126 26.70 9.51 20.56
C PRO A 126 26.87 7.99 20.61
N SER A 127 27.25 7.46 21.78
CA SER A 127 27.41 6.01 21.97
C SER A 127 26.09 5.23 21.93
N THR A 128 24.95 5.93 21.86
CA THR A 128 23.62 5.32 21.91
C THR A 128 23.25 4.73 20.55
N PRO A 129 23.04 3.40 20.45
CA PRO A 129 22.59 2.79 19.22
C PRO A 129 21.15 3.21 18.88
N PHE A 130 20.85 3.32 17.59
CA PHE A 130 19.51 3.64 17.09
C PHE A 130 19.10 2.71 15.96
N TRP A 131 17.82 2.71 15.62
CA TRP A 131 17.30 1.91 14.52
C TRP A 131 17.33 2.70 13.21
N ILE A 132 17.74 2.03 12.15
CA ILE A 132 17.55 2.51 10.78
C ILE A 132 16.54 1.63 10.07
N GLY A 133 15.73 2.26 9.21
CA GLY A 133 14.82 1.57 8.31
C GLY A 133 15.42 1.40 6.92
N SER A 134 14.55 1.35 5.91
CA SER A 134 14.97 1.20 4.51
C SER A 134 15.54 2.52 3.97
N VAL A 135 16.62 2.44 3.19
CA VAL A 135 17.13 3.59 2.43
C VAL A 135 16.09 4.12 1.44
N TYR A 136 15.23 3.25 0.91
CA TYR A 136 14.15 3.66 0.01
C TYR A 136 13.06 4.46 0.73
N SER A 137 12.87 4.27 2.05
CA SER A 137 11.99 5.10 2.87
C SER A 137 12.48 6.55 2.97
N GLN A 138 13.70 6.87 2.53
CA GLN A 138 14.16 8.27 2.34
C GLN A 138 13.87 8.74 0.91
N VAL A 139 14.22 7.91 -0.08
CA VAL A 139 14.16 8.26 -1.51
C VAL A 139 12.74 8.45 -2.01
N GLU A 140 11.86 7.49 -1.74
CA GLU A 140 10.50 7.45 -2.29
C GLU A 140 9.66 8.66 -1.84
N PRO A 141 9.54 8.97 -0.52
CA PRO A 141 8.80 10.16 -0.09
C PRO A 141 9.46 11.47 -0.56
N SER A 142 10.79 11.51 -0.72
CA SER A 142 11.47 12.70 -1.26
C SER A 142 11.11 12.93 -2.73
N MET A 143 11.03 11.86 -3.53
CA MET A 143 10.57 11.94 -4.92
C MET A 143 9.09 12.33 -5.01
N ALA A 144 8.25 11.78 -4.14
CA ALA A 144 6.84 12.14 -4.07
C ALA A 144 6.63 13.61 -3.66
N PHE A 145 7.42 14.11 -2.71
CA PHE A 145 7.43 15.54 -2.35
C PHE A 145 7.79 16.41 -3.56
N GLN A 146 8.87 16.06 -4.26
CA GLN A 146 9.32 16.80 -5.44
C GLN A 146 8.29 16.81 -6.58
N PHE A 147 7.49 15.74 -6.69
CA PHE A 147 6.39 15.66 -7.64
C PHE A 147 5.13 16.44 -7.20
N GLY A 148 5.05 16.81 -5.93
CA GLY A 148 3.91 17.54 -5.36
C GLY A 148 2.78 16.65 -4.84
N LEU A 149 3.07 15.38 -4.50
CA LEU A 149 2.06 14.51 -3.89
C LEU A 149 1.83 14.90 -2.42
N PRO A 150 0.57 14.86 -1.93
CA PRO A 150 0.28 14.88 -0.49
C PRO A 150 1.00 13.73 0.22
N LEU A 151 1.79 14.05 1.24
CA LEU A 151 2.56 13.07 2.01
C LEU A 151 1.92 12.80 3.36
N LEU A 152 2.02 11.56 3.85
CA LEU A 152 1.82 11.19 5.25
C LEU A 152 2.96 10.25 5.67
N LEU A 153 3.65 10.61 6.74
CA LEU A 153 4.89 9.98 7.17
C LEU A 153 4.67 9.34 8.54
N VAL A 154 4.80 8.02 8.59
CA VAL A 154 4.70 7.25 9.83
C VAL A 154 6.04 6.59 10.10
N ARG A 155 6.53 6.68 11.33
CA ARG A 155 7.77 5.98 11.72
C ARG A 155 7.57 5.19 12.98
N GLU A 156 8.24 4.06 13.07
CA GLU A 156 8.38 3.33 14.32
C GLU A 156 9.31 4.14 15.26
N GLU A 157 9.06 4.09 16.56
CA GLU A 157 9.87 4.79 17.56
C GLU A 157 11.35 4.36 17.50
N ASP A 158 12.26 5.19 18.00
CA ASP A 158 13.73 4.97 17.99
C ASP A 158 14.37 4.77 16.61
N THR A 159 13.61 4.99 15.53
CA THR A 159 14.18 5.18 14.20
C THR A 159 14.88 6.53 14.11
N ASP A 160 15.89 6.62 13.23
CA ASP A 160 16.65 7.85 12.99
C ASP A 160 15.71 9.06 12.75
N ALA A 161 15.74 10.00 13.70
CA ALA A 161 14.91 11.21 13.72
C ALA A 161 15.64 12.44 13.19
N ASN A 162 16.91 12.32 12.80
CA ASN A 162 17.80 13.44 12.54
C ASN A 162 18.30 13.48 11.10
N ASN A 163 17.88 12.54 10.26
CA ASN A 163 18.40 12.39 8.90
C ASN A 163 17.33 12.42 7.82
N GLY A 164 17.63 13.18 6.77
CA GLY A 164 16.86 13.25 5.54
C GLY A 164 15.42 13.69 5.76
N ILE A 165 14.49 13.06 5.05
CA ILE A 165 13.07 13.45 5.11
C ILE A 165 12.42 13.12 6.44
N TRP A 166 13.02 12.27 7.28
CA TRP A 166 12.50 11.93 8.61
C TRP A 166 12.97 12.91 9.70
N ALA A 167 13.83 13.86 9.35
CA ALA A 167 14.26 14.91 10.27
C ALA A 167 13.17 15.97 10.46
N GLY A 168 13.00 16.40 11.72
CA GLY A 168 12.04 17.44 12.08
C GLY A 168 12.32 18.75 11.32
N GLY A 169 11.27 19.33 10.73
CA GLY A 169 11.36 20.59 9.98
C GLY A 169 11.78 20.46 8.51
N ILE A 170 12.10 19.25 8.02
CA ILE A 170 12.40 19.02 6.60
C ILE A 170 11.13 18.83 5.78
N ALA A 171 10.29 17.85 6.12
CA ALA A 171 8.98 17.75 5.49
C ALA A 171 8.02 18.82 6.06
N PRO A 172 7.01 19.27 5.29
CA PRO A 172 6.02 20.24 5.77
C PRO A 172 5.37 19.84 7.11
N LEU A 173 4.93 20.85 7.87
CA LEU A 173 4.32 20.67 9.19
C LEU A 173 3.07 19.76 9.13
N ASN A 174 2.83 18.98 10.20
CA ASN A 174 1.68 18.07 10.40
C ASN A 174 1.66 16.76 9.60
N LEU A 175 2.83 16.29 9.15
CA LEU A 175 2.92 15.06 8.34
C LEU A 175 3.49 13.85 9.07
N PHE A 176 3.96 14.00 10.32
CA PHE A 176 4.70 12.96 11.04
C PHE A 176 3.89 12.37 12.19
N ILE A 177 3.82 11.04 12.22
CA ILE A 177 3.24 10.28 13.32
C ILE A 177 4.27 9.22 13.76
N VAL A 178 4.46 9.10 15.07
CA VAL A 178 5.33 8.06 15.66
C VAL A 178 4.47 6.92 16.18
N TRP A 179 4.79 5.70 15.78
CA TRP A 179 4.23 4.49 16.35
C TRP A 179 5.18 3.93 17.42
N HIS A 180 4.69 3.84 18.65
CA HIS A 180 5.43 3.34 19.79
C HIS A 180 5.28 1.82 19.92
N SER A 181 6.02 1.07 19.08
CA SER A 181 5.80 -0.38 18.89
C SER A 181 6.05 -1.23 20.14
N GLU A 182 6.80 -0.75 21.14
CA GLU A 182 7.05 -1.47 22.40
C GLU A 182 6.01 -1.18 23.48
N THR A 183 5.40 0.01 23.46
CA THR A 183 4.48 0.46 24.53
C THR A 183 3.02 0.51 24.10
N GLN A 184 2.76 0.40 22.79
CA GLN A 184 1.44 0.55 22.20
C GLN A 184 1.12 -0.62 21.26
N THR A 185 -0.08 -1.19 21.40
CA THR A 185 -0.58 -2.18 20.44
C THR A 185 -0.94 -1.52 19.10
N VAL A 186 -0.95 -2.31 18.03
CA VAL A 186 -1.36 -1.86 16.70
C VAL A 186 -2.74 -1.16 16.74
N ASP A 187 -3.75 -1.77 17.37
CA ASP A 187 -5.09 -1.16 17.42
C ASP A 187 -5.13 0.10 18.28
N GLN A 188 -4.32 0.19 19.34
CA GLN A 188 -4.23 1.42 20.13
C GLN A 188 -3.69 2.57 19.27
N PHE A 189 -2.69 2.32 18.43
CA PHE A 189 -2.15 3.32 17.50
C PHE A 189 -3.23 3.88 16.56
N PHE A 190 -3.96 3.00 15.87
CA PHE A 190 -5.00 3.41 14.91
C PHE A 190 -6.23 4.04 15.58
N ASN A 191 -6.36 3.93 16.90
CA ASN A 191 -7.41 4.60 17.67
C ASN A 191 -6.98 5.96 18.25
N THR A 192 -5.72 6.36 18.08
CA THR A 192 -5.24 7.66 18.57
C THR A 192 -5.88 8.84 17.82
N PRO A 193 -6.17 9.97 18.51
CA PRO A 193 -6.60 11.20 17.87
C PRO A 193 -5.59 11.72 16.83
N GLU A 194 -4.29 11.53 17.10
CA GLU A 194 -3.19 11.94 16.23
C GLU A 194 -3.28 11.20 14.89
N TRP A 195 -3.40 9.86 14.90
CA TRP A 195 -3.61 9.09 13.68
C TRP A 195 -4.88 9.52 12.94
N ARG A 196 -6.03 9.52 13.64
CA ARG A 196 -7.33 9.74 13.01
C ARG A 196 -7.42 11.10 12.32
N SER A 197 -6.91 12.14 12.97
CA SER A 197 -6.94 13.50 12.44
C SER A 197 -5.98 13.68 11.26
N ALA A 198 -4.73 13.22 11.40
CA ALA A 198 -3.74 13.30 10.32
C ALA A 198 -4.16 12.47 9.10
N PHE A 199 -4.65 11.24 9.31
CA PHE A 199 -5.09 10.36 8.23
C PHE A 199 -6.32 10.90 7.50
N ALA A 200 -7.31 11.45 8.21
CA ALA A 200 -8.47 12.07 7.59
C ALA A 200 -8.09 13.30 6.75
N ASN A 201 -7.24 14.18 7.28
CA ASN A 201 -6.75 15.35 6.56
C ASN A 201 -5.96 14.97 5.31
N TRP A 202 -4.98 14.06 5.45
CA TRP A 202 -4.21 13.56 4.32
C TRP A 202 -5.12 12.93 3.26
N SER A 203 -6.07 12.09 3.66
CA SER A 203 -7.02 11.47 2.72
C SER A 203 -7.86 12.52 1.97
N ALA A 204 -8.24 13.63 2.61
CA ALA A 204 -8.92 14.73 1.93
C ALA A 204 -8.01 15.43 0.90
N GLN A 205 -6.74 15.65 1.24
CA GLN A 205 -5.76 16.20 0.30
C GLN A 205 -5.55 15.29 -0.92
N VAL A 206 -5.47 13.96 -0.72
CA VAL A 206 -5.37 12.98 -1.79
C VAL A 206 -6.58 13.04 -2.74
N ARG A 207 -7.80 13.13 -2.18
CA ARG A 207 -9.02 13.26 -3.00
C ARG A 207 -9.03 14.56 -3.80
N ASN A 208 -8.61 15.66 -3.19
CA ASN A 208 -8.50 16.94 -3.89
C ASN A 208 -7.44 16.89 -5.00
N ALA A 209 -6.29 16.27 -4.74
CA ALA A 209 -5.24 16.09 -5.75
C ALA A 209 -5.75 15.26 -6.93
N PHE A 210 -6.46 14.15 -6.67
CA PHE A 210 -7.13 13.36 -7.69
C PHE A 210 -8.14 14.18 -8.50
N TYR A 211 -9.04 14.90 -7.82
CA TYR A 211 -10.05 15.73 -8.48
C TYR A 211 -9.42 16.77 -9.40
N ILE A 212 -8.44 17.53 -8.92
CA ILE A 212 -7.77 18.59 -9.70
C ILE A 212 -7.04 18.01 -10.92
N GLN A 213 -6.36 16.88 -10.77
CA GLN A 213 -5.58 16.27 -11.85
C GLN A 213 -6.44 15.53 -12.88
N THR A 214 -7.66 15.14 -12.52
CA THR A 214 -8.56 14.37 -13.39
C THR A 214 -9.80 15.16 -13.84
N GLU A 215 -9.96 16.42 -13.41
CA GLU A 215 -11.09 17.25 -13.82
C GLU A 215 -11.13 17.37 -15.35
N PRO A 216 -12.25 17.00 -16.01
CA PRO A 216 -12.35 17.10 -17.45
C PRO A 216 -12.31 18.58 -17.85
N GLN A 217 -11.52 18.90 -18.89
CA GLN A 217 -11.47 20.26 -19.43
C GLN A 217 -12.84 20.73 -19.94
N PHE A 218 -13.65 19.79 -20.43
CA PHE A 218 -15.02 20.04 -20.85
C PHE A 218 -15.99 19.88 -19.68
N LYS A 219 -16.67 20.97 -19.29
CA LYS A 219 -17.68 20.97 -18.22
C LYS A 219 -19.09 20.89 -18.81
N TYR A 220 -19.83 19.84 -18.47
CA TYR A 220 -21.25 19.75 -18.79
C TYR A 220 -21.98 20.88 -18.07
N ARG A 221 -22.64 21.78 -18.83
CA ARG A 221 -23.56 22.77 -18.28
C ARG A 221 -24.97 22.33 -18.62
N CYS A 222 -25.84 22.29 -17.62
CA CYS A 222 -27.27 22.34 -17.85
C CYS A 222 -27.67 23.80 -17.65
N GLU A 223 -28.24 24.42 -18.70
CA GLU A 223 -28.87 25.75 -18.61
C GLU A 223 -30.15 25.68 -17.77
#